data_AF-A0A3M5VE70-F1
#
_entry.id   AF-A0A3M5VE70-F1
#
_cell.length_a   1.000
_cell.length_b   1.000
_cell.length_c   1.000
_cell.angle_alpha   90.00
_cell.angle_beta   90.00
_cell.angle_gamma   90.00
#
_symmetry.space_group_name_H-M   'P 1'
#
loop_
_entity.id
_entity.type
_entity.pdbx_description
1 polymer ?
#
loop_
_entity_poly.entity_id
_entity_poly.type
_entity_poly.pdbx_seq_one_letter_code
_entity_poly.pdbx_strand_id
1 'polypeptide(L)'
;NHGLAVGAYGALIETTDGGKTWNDVSERLDNEDQYHLNAIAQVKGAGLFIVGEQGSMFRSSDDGQTWEKLEGPYEGSLFGVISTAQPQTLLAYGLRGNLYRSTDFGSTWEQVQLNAARGALEFGLSGATLLEDGSIVVVGNGGSVVVSHDDGQTFSVFNRPDRISLSAVTAAGNGNLILAGQGGVRVATSAGAELSK
;
A
#
# COMPACT_ATOMS: atom_id res chain seq x y z
N ASN A 1 14.56 13.12 -11.72
CA ASN A 1 15.95 12.60 -11.73
C ASN A 1 16.34 11.98 -10.40
N HIS A 2 15.81 12.47 -9.28
CA HIS A 2 15.95 11.79 -7.99
C HIS A 2 14.88 10.70 -7.81
N GLY A 3 15.20 9.65 -7.06
CA GLY A 3 14.28 8.58 -6.73
C GLY A 3 14.85 7.62 -5.68
N LEU A 4 13.95 6.93 -4.99
CA LEU A 4 14.27 5.92 -3.97
C LEU A 4 13.59 4.61 -4.30
N ALA A 5 14.23 3.50 -3.94
CA ALA A 5 13.64 2.17 -3.98
C ALA A 5 13.96 1.43 -2.69
N VAL A 6 13.03 0.55 -2.28
CA VAL A 6 13.11 -0.23 -1.05
C VAL A 6 12.97 -1.72 -1.35
N GLY A 7 13.42 -2.60 -0.46
CA GLY A 7 13.23 -4.03 -0.67
C GLY A 7 13.75 -4.94 0.43
N ALA A 8 14.18 -6.14 0.00
CA ALA A 8 14.64 -7.20 0.88
C ALA A 8 15.87 -6.78 1.71
N TYR A 9 16.05 -7.43 2.86
CA TYR A 9 17.13 -7.21 3.82
C TYR A 9 17.38 -5.73 4.18
N GLY A 10 16.30 -4.97 4.39
CA GLY A 10 16.39 -3.55 4.75
C GLY A 10 16.89 -2.61 3.64
N ALA A 11 16.93 -3.08 2.38
CA ALA A 11 17.48 -2.29 1.29
C ALA A 11 16.74 -0.95 1.12
N LEU A 12 17.50 0.14 1.12
CA LEU A 12 17.08 1.48 0.70
C LEU A 12 18.17 2.01 -0.23
N ILE A 13 17.80 2.23 -1.50
CA ILE A 13 18.72 2.71 -2.53
C ILE A 13 18.22 4.02 -3.15
N GLU A 14 19.15 4.89 -3.50
CA GLU A 14 18.89 6.22 -4.04
C GLU A 14 19.52 6.41 -5.41
N THR A 15 18.78 7.05 -6.32
CA THR A 15 19.28 7.53 -7.60
C THR A 15 19.16 9.05 -7.69
N THR A 16 20.10 9.69 -8.38
CA THR A 16 20.07 11.13 -8.71
C THR A 16 20.11 11.38 -10.22
N ASP A 17 20.17 10.33 -11.03
CA ASP A 17 20.34 10.37 -12.49
C ASP A 17 19.19 9.73 -13.28
N GLY A 18 18.04 9.55 -12.62
CA GLY A 18 16.84 8.96 -13.20
C GLY A 18 16.86 7.43 -13.26
N GLY A 19 17.58 6.78 -12.34
CA GLY A 19 17.63 5.33 -12.19
C GLY A 19 18.70 4.65 -13.02
N LYS A 20 19.67 5.38 -13.57
CA LYS A 20 20.81 4.80 -14.29
C LYS A 20 21.83 4.22 -13.31
N THR A 21 22.05 4.90 -12.19
CA THR A 21 22.86 4.42 -11.07
C THR A 21 22.10 4.52 -9.76
N TRP A 22 22.44 3.62 -8.83
CA TRP A 22 21.80 3.49 -7.52
C TRP A 22 22.89 3.32 -6.46
N ASN A 23 22.77 4.06 -5.36
CA ASN A 23 23.65 3.96 -4.20
C ASN A 23 22.87 3.45 -3.00
N ASP A 24 23.48 2.58 -2.20
CA ASP A 24 22.93 2.15 -0.92
C ASP A 24 22.96 3.31 0.08
N VAL A 25 21.80 3.60 0.66
CA VAL A 25 21.61 4.64 1.67
C VAL A 25 20.83 4.10 2.88
N SER A 26 20.83 2.78 3.08
CA SER A 26 20.12 2.09 4.16
C SER A 26 20.57 2.51 5.56
N GLU A 27 21.80 3.01 5.70
CA GLU A 27 22.31 3.59 6.96
C GLU A 27 21.51 4.82 7.44
N ARG A 28 20.68 5.42 6.57
CA ARG A 28 19.77 6.52 6.95
C ARG A 28 18.55 6.04 7.75
N LEU A 29 18.29 4.74 7.80
CA LEU A 29 17.16 4.14 8.53
C LEU A 29 17.63 3.44 9.81
N ASP A 30 16.88 3.63 10.89
CA ASP A 30 17.02 2.84 12.13
C ASP A 30 16.36 1.44 11.97
N ASN A 31 16.99 0.60 11.14
CA ASN A 31 16.54 -0.77 10.83
C ASN A 31 17.65 -1.79 11.13
N GLU A 32 18.13 -1.83 12.38
CA GLU A 32 19.24 -2.71 12.81
C GLU A 32 19.02 -4.20 12.51
N ASP A 33 17.77 -4.66 12.59
CA ASP A 33 17.37 -6.05 12.31
C ASP A 33 17.26 -6.37 10.81
N GLN A 34 17.42 -5.37 9.93
CA GLN A 34 17.35 -5.51 8.47
C GLN A 34 16.03 -6.13 7.97
N TYR A 35 14.91 -5.82 8.63
CA TYR A 35 13.59 -6.25 8.19
C TYR A 35 13.32 -5.81 6.74
N HIS A 36 12.60 -6.64 5.99
CA HIS A 36 12.24 -6.28 4.62
C HIS A 36 11.37 -5.03 4.59
N LEU A 37 11.71 -4.10 3.69
CA LEU A 37 10.91 -2.92 3.41
C LEU A 37 10.02 -3.23 2.20
N ASN A 38 8.72 -3.34 2.45
CA ASN A 38 7.77 -3.89 1.47
C ASN A 38 7.20 -2.84 0.53
N ALA A 39 7.06 -1.58 0.99
CA ALA A 39 6.55 -0.50 0.17
C ALA A 39 7.04 0.87 0.61
N ILE A 40 7.12 1.78 -0.35
CA ILE A 40 7.36 3.21 -0.17
C ILE A 40 6.30 4.01 -0.93
N ALA A 41 5.79 5.09 -0.33
CA ALA A 41 4.86 6.00 -0.99
C ALA A 41 5.17 7.47 -0.66
N GLN A 42 4.94 8.35 -1.64
CA GLN A 42 4.80 9.78 -1.39
C GLN A 42 3.42 10.06 -0.82
N VAL A 43 3.38 10.63 0.39
CA VAL A 43 2.17 11.12 1.05
C VAL A 43 1.95 12.58 0.65
N LYS A 44 0.75 12.86 0.13
CA LYS A 44 0.37 14.18 -0.37
C LYS A 44 0.53 15.24 0.72
N GLY A 45 1.26 16.33 0.39
CA GLY A 45 1.45 17.46 1.31
C GLY A 45 2.22 17.13 2.59
N ALA A 46 2.96 16.02 2.62
CA ALA A 46 3.73 15.60 3.79
C ALA A 46 5.16 15.19 3.45
N GLY A 47 5.35 14.04 2.80
CA GLY A 47 6.68 13.47 2.58
C GLY A 47 6.62 12.00 2.19
N LEU A 48 7.70 11.25 2.38
CA LEU A 48 7.79 9.83 2.07
C LEU A 48 7.41 8.97 3.28
N PHE A 49 6.83 7.81 3.02
CA PHE A 49 6.47 6.82 4.03
C PHE A 49 6.86 5.41 3.58
N ILE A 50 7.47 4.63 4.46
CA ILE A 50 7.88 3.24 4.23
C ILE A 50 7.16 2.35 5.23
N VAL A 51 6.73 1.17 4.77
CA VAL A 51 6.26 0.07 5.63
C VAL A 51 6.97 -1.24 5.31
N GLY A 52 7.06 -2.14 6.29
CA GLY A 52 7.81 -3.39 6.15
C GLY A 52 7.33 -4.55 7.02
N GLU A 53 8.23 -5.52 7.20
CA GLU A 53 8.05 -6.64 8.13
C GLU A 53 8.03 -6.19 9.59
N GLN A 54 7.45 -7.02 10.46
CA GLN A 54 7.36 -6.78 11.90
C GLN A 54 6.79 -5.39 12.27
N GLY A 55 5.84 -4.89 11.48
CA GLY A 55 5.23 -3.58 11.73
C GLY A 55 6.13 -2.39 11.46
N SER A 56 7.30 -2.57 10.83
CA SER A 56 8.27 -1.51 10.60
C SER A 56 7.64 -0.36 9.81
N MET A 57 7.79 0.86 10.33
CA MET A 57 7.31 2.10 9.71
C MET A 57 8.38 3.18 9.79
N PHE A 58 8.59 3.89 8.68
CA PHE A 58 9.48 5.05 8.63
C PHE A 58 8.84 6.18 7.85
N ARG A 59 9.09 7.41 8.24
CA ARG A 59 8.69 8.59 7.46
C ARG A 59 9.83 9.57 7.27
N SER A 60 9.76 10.35 6.20
CA SER A 60 10.69 11.42 5.90
C SER A 60 9.92 12.64 5.39
N SER A 61 10.19 13.81 5.95
CA SER A 61 9.60 15.10 5.54
C SER A 61 10.51 15.92 4.62
N ASP A 62 11.69 15.41 4.28
CA ASP A 62 12.75 16.08 3.52
C ASP A 62 13.20 15.26 2.30
N ASP A 63 12.25 14.57 1.67
CA ASP A 63 12.43 13.76 0.46
C ASP A 63 13.47 12.62 0.61
N GLY A 64 13.57 12.05 1.82
CA GLY A 64 14.37 10.87 2.12
C GLY A 64 15.81 11.16 2.52
N GLN A 65 16.13 12.42 2.85
CA GLN A 65 17.44 12.80 3.40
C GLN A 65 17.58 12.34 4.85
N THR A 66 16.54 12.51 5.66
CA THR A 66 16.44 11.99 7.03
C THR A 66 15.16 11.21 7.23
N TRP A 67 15.21 10.21 8.11
CA TRP A 67 14.08 9.32 8.39
C TRP A 67 13.82 9.22 9.89
N GLU A 68 12.55 9.18 10.24
CA GLU A 68 12.05 8.91 11.59
C GLU A 68 11.40 7.53 11.59
N LYS A 69 11.81 6.67 12.53
CA LYS A 69 11.15 5.39 12.82
C LYS A 69 9.90 5.64 13.67
N LEU A 70 8.81 4.98 13.33
CA LEU A 70 7.52 5.14 14.00
C LEU A 70 7.08 3.84 14.66
N GLU A 71 6.42 3.97 15.81
CA GLU A 71 5.67 2.87 16.40
C GLU A 71 4.28 2.78 15.72
N GLY A 72 4.05 1.68 15.01
CA GLY A 72 2.82 1.44 14.28
C GLY A 72 1.72 0.73 15.11
N PRO A 73 0.48 0.65 14.60
CA PRO A 73 -0.65 0.00 15.27
C PRO A 73 -0.62 -1.53 15.16
N TYR A 74 0.40 -2.12 14.54
CA TYR A 74 0.44 -3.53 14.17
C TYR A 74 1.86 -4.07 14.18
N GLU A 75 2.06 -5.22 14.80
CA GLU A 75 3.38 -5.88 14.91
C GLU A 75 3.64 -6.91 13.80
N GLY A 76 2.65 -7.19 12.94
CA GLY A 76 2.83 -8.10 11.80
C GLY A 76 3.27 -7.38 10.53
N SER A 77 3.52 -8.13 9.46
CA SER A 77 4.01 -7.55 8.20
C SER A 77 2.96 -6.70 7.52
N LEU A 78 3.35 -5.47 7.18
CA LEU A 78 2.64 -4.57 6.29
C LEU A 78 3.21 -4.74 4.89
N PHE A 79 2.34 -4.99 3.92
CA PHE A 79 2.73 -5.26 2.53
C PHE A 79 2.60 -4.04 1.63
N GLY A 80 1.89 -2.99 2.08
CA GLY A 80 1.77 -1.78 1.29
C GLY A 80 1.34 -0.55 2.08
N VAL A 81 1.67 0.60 1.48
CA VAL A 81 1.25 1.93 1.93
C VAL A 81 0.79 2.74 0.72
N ILE A 82 -0.24 3.56 0.88
CA ILE A 82 -0.75 4.43 -0.19
C ILE A 82 -1.24 5.77 0.39
N SER A 83 -0.92 6.88 -0.30
CA SER A 83 -1.49 8.19 0.00
C SER A 83 -2.94 8.26 -0.47
N THR A 84 -3.78 8.96 0.29
CA THR A 84 -5.14 9.27 -0.17
C THR A 84 -5.18 10.60 -0.92
N ALA A 85 -6.38 11.05 -1.30
CA ALA A 85 -6.55 12.35 -1.96
C ALA A 85 -6.38 13.52 -0.97
N GLN A 86 -6.47 13.29 0.34
CA GLN A 86 -6.30 14.30 1.37
C GLN A 86 -4.83 14.46 1.79
N PRO A 87 -4.38 15.70 2.09
CA PRO A 87 -3.04 15.93 2.61
C PRO A 87 -2.79 15.14 3.90
N GLN A 88 -1.56 14.69 4.11
CA GLN A 88 -1.09 13.94 5.29
C GLN A 88 -1.86 12.65 5.59
N THR A 89 -2.75 12.23 4.70
CA THR A 89 -3.61 11.08 4.89
C THR A 89 -3.12 9.90 4.08
N LEU A 90 -3.02 8.75 4.73
CA LEU A 90 -2.47 7.53 4.15
C LEU A 90 -3.12 6.28 4.75
N LEU A 91 -2.99 5.20 4.00
CA LEU A 91 -3.38 3.86 4.43
C LEU A 91 -2.16 2.95 4.46
N ALA A 92 -2.06 2.11 5.50
CA ALA A 92 -1.12 1.01 5.58
C ALA A 92 -1.88 -0.31 5.68
N TYR A 93 -1.47 -1.32 4.91
CA TYR A 93 -2.18 -2.59 4.82
C TYR A 93 -1.25 -3.79 4.74
N GLY A 94 -1.73 -4.95 5.15
CA GLY A 94 -0.91 -6.16 5.07
C GLY A 94 -1.60 -7.44 5.50
N LEU A 95 -0.89 -8.21 6.35
CA LEU A 95 -1.24 -9.57 6.73
C LEU A 95 -2.64 -9.64 7.36
N ARG A 96 -3.39 -10.72 7.06
CA ARG A 96 -4.71 -11.03 7.67
C ARG A 96 -5.77 -9.93 7.56
N GLY A 97 -5.77 -9.17 6.47
CA GLY A 97 -6.79 -8.15 6.21
C GLY A 97 -6.63 -6.88 7.06
N ASN A 98 -5.49 -6.72 7.72
CA ASN A 98 -5.21 -5.50 8.47
C ASN A 98 -5.05 -4.32 7.53
N LEU A 99 -5.81 -3.27 7.81
CA LEU A 99 -5.83 -1.99 7.11
C LEU A 99 -5.97 -0.89 8.16
N TYR A 100 -5.08 0.09 8.11
CA TYR A 100 -5.04 1.20 9.05
C TYR A 100 -5.02 2.51 8.27
N ARG A 101 -5.69 3.53 8.81
CA ARG A 101 -5.72 4.88 8.28
C ARG A 101 -5.08 5.85 9.26
N SER A 102 -4.28 6.76 8.74
CA SER A 102 -3.75 7.91 9.46
C SER A 102 -4.12 9.19 8.70
N THR A 103 -4.41 10.26 9.43
CA THR A 103 -4.68 11.61 8.89
C THR A 103 -3.61 12.64 9.24
N ASP A 104 -2.54 12.21 9.89
CA ASP A 104 -1.50 13.06 10.48
C ASP A 104 -0.09 12.53 10.19
N PHE A 105 0.09 12.02 8.97
CA PHE A 105 1.35 11.50 8.44
C PHE A 105 1.96 10.40 9.32
N GLY A 106 1.11 9.48 9.78
CA GLY A 106 1.47 8.28 10.52
C GLY A 106 1.74 8.51 12.00
N SER A 107 1.38 9.67 12.56
CA SER A 107 1.53 9.95 13.99
C SER A 107 0.48 9.22 14.83
N THR A 108 -0.74 9.10 14.31
CA THR A 108 -1.82 8.30 14.89
C THR A 108 -2.49 7.44 13.83
N TRP A 109 -3.07 6.32 14.26
CA TRP A 109 -3.66 5.32 13.39
C TRP A 109 -4.99 4.82 13.92
N GLU A 110 -5.94 4.64 13.01
CA GLU A 110 -7.22 3.99 13.25
C GLU A 110 -7.31 2.73 12.39
N GLN A 111 -7.74 1.62 12.98
CA GLN A 111 -7.99 0.40 12.23
C GLN A 111 -9.29 0.53 11.44
N VAL A 112 -9.23 0.24 10.15
CA VAL A 112 -10.41 0.23 9.27
C VAL A 112 -10.90 -1.20 9.15
N GLN A 113 -12.06 -1.48 9.75
CA GLN A 113 -12.62 -2.83 9.75
C GLN A 113 -13.14 -3.21 8.36
N LEU A 114 -12.57 -4.27 7.78
CA LEU A 114 -13.02 -4.85 6.52
C LEU A 114 -14.02 -5.97 6.80
N ASN A 115 -15.29 -5.73 6.48
CA ASN A 115 -16.37 -6.69 6.70
C ASN A 115 -16.81 -7.32 5.37
N ALA A 116 -16.55 -8.61 5.22
CA ALA A 116 -17.05 -9.43 4.13
C ALA A 116 -18.39 -10.10 4.50
N ALA A 117 -19.03 -10.76 3.53
CA ALA A 117 -20.32 -11.43 3.74
C ALA A 117 -20.32 -12.51 4.84
N ARG A 118 -19.14 -13.05 5.21
CA ARG A 118 -18.98 -14.09 6.23
C ARG A 118 -18.29 -13.60 7.52
N GLY A 119 -18.18 -12.29 7.70
CA GLY A 119 -17.48 -11.67 8.84
C GLY A 119 -16.26 -10.87 8.41
N ALA A 120 -15.34 -10.63 9.35
CA ALA A 120 -14.11 -9.88 9.08
C ALA A 120 -13.29 -10.52 7.96
N LEU A 121 -12.68 -9.69 7.12
CA LEU A 121 -11.76 -10.16 6.09
C LEU A 121 -10.44 -10.59 6.76
N GLU A 122 -10.10 -11.87 6.65
CA GLU A 122 -8.86 -12.44 7.23
C GLU A 122 -7.79 -12.76 6.16
N PHE A 123 -8.00 -12.34 4.91
CA PHE A 123 -7.05 -12.53 3.82
C PHE A 123 -6.06 -11.37 3.74
N GLY A 124 -4.78 -11.66 3.53
CA GLY A 124 -3.75 -10.64 3.34
C GLY A 124 -4.01 -9.73 2.15
N LEU A 125 -3.72 -8.44 2.31
CA LEU A 125 -3.79 -7.41 1.29
C LEU A 125 -2.40 -7.18 0.69
N SER A 126 -2.31 -6.86 -0.60
CA SER A 126 -1.03 -6.91 -1.33
C SER A 126 -0.78 -5.74 -2.28
N GLY A 127 -1.81 -5.08 -2.78
CA GLY A 127 -1.62 -3.91 -3.66
C GLY A 127 -2.78 -2.94 -3.56
N ALA A 128 -2.53 -1.67 -3.87
CA ALA A 128 -3.53 -0.63 -3.85
C ALA A 128 -3.32 0.39 -4.96
N THR A 129 -4.40 1.07 -5.35
CA THR A 129 -4.37 2.22 -6.26
C THR A 129 -5.39 3.27 -5.82
N LEU A 130 -5.03 4.53 -6.00
CA LEU A 130 -5.95 5.67 -5.93
C LEU A 130 -6.41 5.98 -7.36
N LEU A 131 -7.72 6.06 -7.57
CA LEU A 131 -8.33 6.39 -8.86
C LEU A 131 -8.53 7.91 -8.98
N GLU A 132 -8.73 8.39 -10.21
CA GLU A 132 -8.91 9.82 -10.51
C GLU A 132 -10.15 10.43 -9.82
N ASP A 133 -11.18 9.62 -9.57
CA ASP A 133 -12.38 10.02 -8.85
C ASP A 133 -12.21 10.05 -7.32
N GLY A 134 -11.01 9.75 -6.83
CA GLY A 134 -10.68 9.68 -5.40
C GLY A 134 -10.98 8.32 -4.75
N SER A 135 -11.53 7.36 -5.49
CA SER A 135 -11.76 6.01 -4.96
C SER A 135 -10.44 5.30 -4.71
N ILE A 136 -10.37 4.54 -3.62
CA ILE A 136 -9.20 3.73 -3.28
C ILE A 136 -9.58 2.27 -3.46
N VAL A 137 -8.81 1.55 -4.26
CA VAL A 137 -8.97 0.12 -4.44
C VAL A 137 -7.77 -0.59 -3.84
N VAL A 138 -8.01 -1.54 -2.94
CA VAL A 138 -6.99 -2.44 -2.38
C VAL A 138 -7.34 -3.87 -2.76
N VAL A 139 -6.34 -4.66 -3.15
CA VAL A 139 -6.50 -6.05 -3.57
C VAL A 139 -5.63 -6.98 -2.74
N GLY A 140 -5.97 -8.27 -2.74
CA GLY A 140 -5.16 -9.25 -2.04
C GLY A 140 -5.56 -10.70 -2.29
N ASN A 141 -5.20 -11.53 -1.32
CA ASN A 141 -5.43 -12.97 -1.35
C ASN A 141 -6.91 -13.33 -1.34
N GLY A 142 -7.24 -14.53 -1.83
CA GLY A 142 -8.62 -15.02 -1.88
C GLY A 142 -9.52 -14.22 -2.84
N GLY A 143 -8.93 -13.57 -3.85
CA GLY A 143 -9.65 -12.72 -4.81
C GLY A 143 -10.26 -11.47 -4.18
N SER A 144 -9.70 -10.97 -3.07
CA SER A 144 -10.23 -9.80 -2.38
C SER A 144 -9.99 -8.54 -3.20
N VAL A 145 -11.05 -7.78 -3.42
CA VAL A 145 -11.05 -6.41 -3.95
C VAL A 145 -11.87 -5.58 -2.99
N VAL A 146 -11.25 -4.61 -2.33
CA VAL A 146 -11.91 -3.72 -1.38
C VAL A 146 -11.84 -2.30 -1.89
N VAL A 147 -12.97 -1.59 -1.82
CA VAL A 147 -13.13 -0.27 -2.45
C VAL A 147 -13.68 0.72 -1.45
N SER A 148 -12.98 1.84 -1.31
CA SER A 148 -13.46 3.03 -0.59
C SER A 148 -13.78 4.13 -1.58
N HIS A 149 -14.85 4.88 -1.28
CA HIS A 149 -15.25 6.10 -2.00
C HIS A 149 -15.25 7.34 -1.08
N ASP A 150 -14.69 7.20 0.12
CA ASP A 150 -14.76 8.19 1.21
C ASP A 150 -13.39 8.43 1.86
N ASP A 151 -12.33 8.43 1.04
CA ASP A 151 -10.95 8.71 1.46
C ASP A 151 -10.40 7.67 2.46
N GLY A 152 -10.83 6.42 2.33
CA GLY A 152 -10.36 5.30 3.13
C GLY A 152 -11.00 5.20 4.52
N GLN A 153 -12.06 5.96 4.79
CA GLN A 153 -12.79 5.86 6.07
C GLN A 153 -13.58 4.56 6.15
N THR A 154 -14.24 4.16 5.06
CA THR A 154 -14.98 2.89 4.97
C THR A 154 -14.69 2.17 3.66
N PHE A 155 -14.85 0.84 3.67
CA PHE A 155 -14.61 0.00 2.50
C PHE A 155 -15.76 -0.99 2.29
N SER A 156 -16.15 -1.15 1.03
CA SER A 156 -16.92 -2.28 0.55
C SER A 156 -15.97 -3.43 0.21
N VAL A 157 -16.33 -4.66 0.60
CA VAL A 157 -15.50 -5.85 0.35
C VAL A 157 -16.16 -6.74 -0.69
N PHE A 158 -15.49 -6.94 -1.82
CA PHE A 158 -15.87 -7.90 -2.84
C PHE A 158 -14.84 -9.02 -2.92
N ASN A 159 -15.27 -10.26 -2.72
CA ASN A 159 -14.44 -11.43 -2.98
C ASN A 159 -14.84 -12.02 -4.33
N ARG A 160 -13.89 -12.03 -5.27
CA ARG A 160 -14.09 -12.63 -6.59
C ARG A 160 -14.45 -14.12 -6.47
N PRO A 161 -15.39 -14.63 -7.29
CA PRO A 161 -15.79 -16.04 -7.25
C PRO A 161 -14.65 -17.03 -7.54
N ASP A 162 -13.68 -16.64 -8.37
CA ASP A 162 -12.52 -17.47 -8.70
C ASP A 162 -11.53 -17.63 -7.53
N ARG A 163 -11.60 -16.74 -6.53
CA ARG A 163 -10.75 -16.70 -5.32
C ARG A 163 -9.25 -16.63 -5.63
N ILE A 164 -8.88 -16.29 -6.87
CA ILE A 164 -7.50 -16.21 -7.31
C ILE A 164 -6.84 -15.01 -6.61
N SER A 165 -5.68 -15.24 -5.98
CA SER A 165 -4.95 -14.18 -5.29
C SER A 165 -4.48 -13.10 -6.26
N LEU A 166 -4.70 -11.85 -5.85
CA LEU A 166 -4.27 -10.65 -6.55
C LEU A 166 -3.06 -10.07 -5.82
N SER A 167 -2.01 -9.74 -6.58
CA SER A 167 -0.77 -9.16 -6.06
C SER A 167 -0.68 -7.66 -6.32
N ALA A 168 -1.32 -7.16 -7.40
CA ALA A 168 -1.25 -5.75 -7.77
C ALA A 168 -2.53 -5.29 -8.47
N VAL A 169 -2.78 -3.99 -8.37
CA VAL A 169 -3.87 -3.27 -9.03
C VAL A 169 -3.37 -1.92 -9.51
N THR A 170 -3.83 -1.48 -10.68
CA THR A 170 -3.63 -0.11 -11.15
C THR A 170 -4.81 0.35 -12.00
N ALA A 171 -4.98 1.65 -12.18
CA ALA A 171 -6.02 2.20 -13.04
C ALA A 171 -5.77 1.81 -14.51
N ALA A 172 -6.83 1.38 -15.22
CA ALA A 172 -6.81 1.12 -16.66
C ALA A 172 -7.31 2.32 -17.49
N GLY A 173 -7.72 3.41 -16.83
CA GLY A 173 -8.49 4.51 -17.44
C GLY A 173 -9.99 4.22 -17.50
N ASN A 174 -10.80 5.27 -17.69
CA ASN A 174 -12.28 5.20 -17.77
C ASN A 174 -12.95 4.51 -16.56
N GLY A 175 -12.34 4.60 -15.37
CA GLY A 175 -12.84 3.95 -14.14
C GLY A 175 -12.59 2.44 -14.06
N ASN A 176 -11.87 1.85 -15.01
CA ASN A 176 -11.52 0.42 -14.97
C ASN A 176 -10.20 0.16 -14.25
N LEU A 177 -9.97 -1.11 -13.91
CA LEU A 177 -8.78 -1.60 -13.24
C LEU A 177 -8.01 -2.59 -14.11
N ILE A 178 -6.69 -2.56 -14.02
CA ILE A 178 -5.82 -3.68 -14.37
C ILE A 178 -5.51 -4.42 -13.07
N LEU A 179 -5.84 -5.72 -13.04
CA LEU A 179 -5.55 -6.62 -11.93
C LEU A 179 -4.47 -7.61 -12.36
N ALA A 180 -3.48 -7.83 -11.49
CA ALA A 180 -2.44 -8.85 -11.69
C ALA A 180 -2.34 -9.77 -10.48
N GLY A 181 -2.08 -11.05 -10.72
CA GLY A 181 -1.93 -12.05 -9.68
C GLY A 181 -1.70 -13.45 -10.23
N GLN A 182 -2.05 -14.49 -9.47
CA GLN A 182 -1.81 -15.89 -9.83
C GLN A 182 -2.51 -16.30 -11.15
N GLY A 183 -3.59 -15.62 -11.54
CA GLY A 183 -4.31 -15.84 -12.79
C GLY A 183 -3.74 -15.10 -14.00
N GLY A 184 -2.63 -14.37 -13.84
CA GLY A 184 -2.10 -13.44 -14.85
C GLY A 184 -2.76 -12.05 -14.75
N VAL A 185 -2.73 -11.31 -15.86
CA VAL A 185 -3.28 -9.94 -15.95
C VAL A 185 -4.70 -9.94 -16.50
N ARG A 186 -5.60 -9.15 -15.92
CA ARG A 186 -7.01 -9.01 -16.33
C ARG A 186 -7.48 -7.55 -16.23
N VAL A 187 -8.46 -7.19 -17.04
CA VAL A 187 -9.18 -5.91 -16.90
C VAL A 187 -10.49 -6.15 -16.16
N ALA A 188 -10.79 -5.27 -15.22
CA ALA A 188 -11.99 -5.33 -14.38
C ALA A 188 -12.66 -3.96 -14.26
N THR A 189 -13.92 -3.95 -13.81
CA THR A 189 -14.60 -2.74 -13.33
C THR A 189 -13.92 -2.21 -12.07
N SER A 190 -14.23 -0.99 -11.65
CA SER A 190 -13.78 -0.41 -10.36
C SER A 190 -14.17 -1.26 -9.14
N ALA A 191 -15.24 -2.06 -9.23
CA ALA A 191 -15.65 -3.01 -8.19
C ALA A 191 -14.85 -4.34 -8.21
N GLY A 192 -13.96 -4.53 -9.18
CA GLY A 192 -13.13 -5.74 -9.31
C GLY A 192 -13.75 -6.90 -10.10
N ALA A 193 -14.95 -6.73 -10.66
CA ALA A 193 -15.58 -7.71 -11.53
C ALA A 193 -14.95 -7.69 -12.93
N GLU A 194 -14.67 -8.86 -13.51
CA GLU A 194 -14.07 -8.91 -14.86
C GLU A 194 -14.99 -8.29 -15.91
N LEU A 195 -14.40 -7.53 -16.83
CA LEU A 195 -15.09 -7.13 -18.05
C LEU A 195 -15.24 -8.36 -18.96
N SER A 196 -16.42 -8.57 -19.53
CA SER A 196 -16.62 -9.61 -20.53
C SER A 196 -15.66 -9.40 -21.71
N LYS A 197 -15.03 -10.50 -22.18
CA LYS A 197 -14.19 -10.50 -23.38
C LYS A 197 -14.98 -10.14 -24.63
#